data_AF-A0A086JEX5-F1
#
_entry.id   AF-A0A086JEX5-F1
#
_cell.length_a   1.000
_cell.length_b   1.000
_cell.length_c   1.000
_cell.angle_alpha   90.00
_cell.angle_beta   90.00
_cell.angle_gamma   90.00
#
_symmetry.space_group_name_H-M   'P 1'
#
loop_
_entity.id
_entity.type
_entity.pdbx_description
1 polymer ?
#
loop_
_entity_poly.entity_id
_entity_poly.type
_entity_poly.pdbx_seq_one_letter_code
_entity_poly.pdbx_strand_id
1 'polypeptide(L)'
;MQLHLASFDDDNTVYQACRDLFSFNSWIVRRHERPYWEVFSREEVVVLSPDADEELLSVEADKVYVVGGLVDRTISRVSERNAKLSSMFSPR
;
A
#
# COMPACT_ATOMS: atom_id res chain seq x y z
N MET A 1 6.95 -2.64 -16.97
CA MET A 1 6.11 -2.43 -15.77
C MET A 1 5.22 -1.22 -16.02
N GLN A 2 3.91 -1.32 -15.80
CA GLN A 2 2.98 -0.20 -15.89
C GLN A 2 2.46 0.10 -14.48
N LEU A 3 2.48 1.37 -14.06
CA LEU A 3 1.93 1.78 -12.77
C LEU A 3 0.46 2.18 -12.93
N HIS A 4 -0.39 1.57 -12.11
CA HIS A 4 -1.82 1.81 -12.08
C HIS A 4 -2.25 2.31 -10.70
N LEU A 5 -3.04 3.37 -10.67
CA LEU A 5 -3.70 3.89 -9.46
C LEU A 5 -5.19 3.57 -9.58
N ALA A 6 -5.68 2.68 -8.72
CA ALA A 6 -7.08 2.29 -8.64
C ALA A 6 -7.78 2.96 -7.45
N SER A 7 -9.11 3.06 -7.49
CA SER A 7 -9.89 3.86 -6.51
C SER A 7 -9.37 5.30 -6.41
N PHE A 8 -8.93 5.87 -7.53
CA PHE A 8 -8.27 7.18 -7.60
C PHE A 8 -9.11 8.16 -8.42
N ASP A 9 -10.23 8.57 -7.84
CA ASP A 9 -11.16 9.57 -8.38
C ASP A 9 -10.80 11.00 -7.96
N ASP A 10 -11.51 11.97 -8.54
CA ASP A 10 -11.29 13.40 -8.31
C ASP A 10 -11.76 13.87 -6.92
N ASP A 11 -12.65 13.14 -6.25
CA ASP A 11 -13.13 13.48 -4.91
C ASP A 11 -12.14 13.05 -3.81
N ASN A 12 -11.13 12.24 -4.17
CA ASN A 12 -10.10 11.79 -3.25
C ASN A 12 -9.14 12.93 -2.84
N THR A 13 -8.96 13.11 -1.52
CA THR A 13 -8.02 14.12 -0.98
C THR A 13 -6.58 13.88 -1.41
N VAL A 14 -6.17 12.63 -1.62
CA VAL A 14 -4.86 12.26 -2.15
C VAL A 14 -4.73 12.70 -3.60
N TYR A 15 -5.79 12.56 -4.41
CA TYR A 15 -5.78 13.03 -5.80
C TYR A 15 -5.55 14.54 -5.87
N GLN A 16 -6.30 15.32 -5.08
CA GLN A 16 -6.17 16.77 -5.03
C GLN A 16 -4.76 17.18 -4.60
N ALA A 17 -4.20 16.55 -3.57
CA ALA A 17 -2.83 16.79 -3.12
C ALA A 17 -1.79 16.43 -4.18
N CYS A 18 -1.94 15.30 -4.87
CA CYS A 18 -1.08 14.90 -5.98
C CYS A 18 -1.07 15.93 -7.12
N ARG A 19 -2.26 16.37 -7.53
CA ARG A 19 -2.42 17.37 -8.59
C ARG A 19 -1.75 18.68 -8.23
N ASP A 20 -1.98 19.18 -7.02
CA ASP A 20 -1.60 20.53 -6.63
C ASP A 20 -0.13 20.64 -6.19
N LEU A 21 0.45 19.58 -5.62
CA LEU A 21 1.81 19.61 -5.04
C LEU A 21 2.88 18.92 -5.88
N PHE A 22 2.51 17.97 -6.74
CA PHE A 22 3.48 17.04 -7.34
C PHE A 22 3.48 17.01 -8.88
N SER A 23 2.85 17.99 -9.53
CA SER A 23 2.72 18.02 -11.00
C SER A 23 2.22 16.69 -11.58
N PHE A 24 1.28 16.05 -10.87
CA PHE A 24 0.81 14.68 -11.14
C PHE A 24 0.37 14.46 -12.60
N ASN A 25 -0.13 15.50 -13.27
CA ASN A 25 -0.52 15.45 -14.68
C ASN A 25 0.64 15.10 -15.66
N SER A 26 1.89 15.20 -15.21
CA SER A 26 3.07 14.83 -15.99
C SER A 26 3.50 13.36 -15.82
N TRP A 27 2.87 12.63 -14.90
CA TRP A 27 3.27 11.27 -14.57
C TRP A 27 2.75 10.27 -15.61
N ILE A 28 3.61 9.35 -16.04
CA ILE A 28 3.24 8.26 -16.95
C ILE A 28 2.62 7.14 -16.11
N VAL A 29 1.39 7.35 -15.66
CA VAL A 29 0.61 6.40 -14.84
C VAL A 29 -0.79 6.24 -15.40
N ARG A 30 -1.38 5.05 -15.22
CA ARG A 30 -2.80 4.84 -15.54
C ARG A 30 -3.65 5.06 -14.32
N ARG A 31 -4.71 5.82 -14.47
CA ARG A 31 -5.68 6.10 -13.42
C ARG A 31 -6.97 5.34 -13.66
N HIS A 32 -7.53 4.78 -12.60
CA HIS A 32 -8.83 4.14 -12.58
C HIS A 32 -9.64 4.65 -11.39
N GLU A 33 -10.84 5.15 -11.64
CA GLU A 33 -11.79 5.55 -10.59
C GLU A 33 -12.33 4.33 -9.84
N ARG A 34 -12.48 3.19 -10.55
CA ARG A 34 -12.95 1.93 -9.99
C ARG A 34 -11.85 1.22 -9.18
N PRO A 35 -12.24 0.39 -8.21
CA PRO A 35 -11.29 -0.42 -7.45
C PRO A 35 -10.63 -1.50 -8.30
N TYR A 36 -9.45 -1.96 -7.86
CA TYR A 36 -8.62 -2.89 -8.65
C TYR A 36 -9.34 -4.21 -8.99
N TRP A 37 -10.22 -4.71 -8.11
CA TRP A 37 -10.98 -5.94 -8.32
C TRP A 37 -12.11 -5.82 -9.35
N GLU A 38 -12.42 -4.60 -9.82
CA GLU A 38 -13.35 -4.35 -10.94
C GLU A 38 -12.63 -3.99 -12.26
N VAL A 39 -11.33 -3.74 -12.17
CA VAL A 39 -10.48 -3.29 -13.30
C VAL A 39 -9.70 -4.46 -13.89
N PHE A 40 -9.25 -5.39 -13.05
CA PHE A 40 -8.41 -6.53 -13.45
C PHE A 40 -9.10 -7.86 -13.14
N SER A 41 -8.75 -8.91 -13.90
CA SER A 41 -9.27 -10.26 -13.67
C SER A 41 -8.77 -10.81 -12.35
N ARG A 42 -9.62 -11.54 -11.63
CA ARG A 42 -9.28 -12.05 -10.29
C ARG A 42 -8.10 -13.01 -10.32
N GLU A 43 -7.94 -13.75 -11.42
CA GLU A 43 -6.90 -14.75 -11.64
C GLU A 43 -5.52 -14.12 -11.89
N GLU A 44 -5.50 -12.85 -12.27
CA GLU A 44 -4.29 -12.07 -12.56
C GLU A 44 -3.80 -11.29 -11.34
N VAL A 45 -4.67 -11.05 -10.35
CA VAL A 45 -4.37 -10.17 -9.21
C VAL A 45 -3.65 -10.90 -8.08
N VAL A 46 -2.55 -10.32 -7.61
CA VAL A 46 -1.83 -10.72 -6.40
C VAL A 46 -1.76 -9.52 -5.44
N VAL A 47 -2.39 -9.63 -4.27
CA VAL A 47 -2.38 -8.57 -3.26
C VAL A 47 -1.17 -8.75 -2.34
N LEU A 48 -0.33 -7.73 -2.27
CA LEU A 48 0.85 -7.73 -1.41
C LEU A 48 0.47 -7.20 -0.02
N SER A 49 0.66 -8.03 0.99
CA SER A 49 0.44 -7.69 2.39
C SER A 49 1.61 -8.18 3.24
N PRO A 50 2.10 -7.38 4.20
CA PRO A 50 3.12 -7.85 5.16
C PRO A 50 2.60 -8.99 6.05
N ASP A 51 1.28 -9.13 6.19
CA ASP A 51 0.63 -10.18 6.97
C ASP A 51 0.21 -11.39 6.13
N ALA A 52 0.67 -11.49 4.87
CA ALA A 52 0.40 -12.66 4.04
C ALA A 52 1.16 -13.89 4.56
N ASP A 53 0.48 -15.04 4.60
CA ASP A 53 1.08 -16.33 5.01
C ASP A 53 2.08 -16.86 3.97
N GLU A 54 1.92 -16.47 2.71
CA GLU A 54 2.71 -16.95 1.58
C GLU A 54 3.81 -15.95 1.20
N GLU A 55 5.03 -16.44 1.01
CA GLU A 55 6.15 -15.63 0.54
C GLU A 55 6.13 -15.45 -0.98
N LEU A 56 6.35 -14.22 -1.45
CA LEU A 56 6.54 -13.95 -2.87
C LEU A 56 7.96 -14.32 -3.31
N LEU A 57 8.11 -15.46 -3.98
CA LEU A 57 9.42 -15.97 -4.43
C LEU A 57 9.85 -15.42 -5.80
N SER A 58 8.90 -15.08 -6.67
CA SER A 58 9.16 -14.56 -8.01
C SER A 58 8.06 -13.63 -8.50
N VAL A 59 8.41 -12.72 -9.41
CA VAL A 59 7.47 -11.80 -10.06
C VAL A 59 7.20 -12.29 -11.48
N GLU A 60 5.93 -12.56 -11.76
CA GLU A 60 5.43 -13.04 -13.05
C GLU A 60 4.95 -11.85 -13.90
N ALA A 61 5.23 -11.89 -15.21
CA ALA A 61 4.98 -10.75 -16.09
C ALA A 61 3.50 -10.55 -16.47
N ASP A 62 2.67 -11.57 -16.30
CA ASP A 62 1.24 -11.61 -16.58
C ASP A 62 0.37 -11.35 -15.33
N LYS A 63 0.99 -11.08 -14.18
CA LYS A 63 0.30 -10.78 -12.93
C LYS A 63 0.22 -9.28 -12.64
N VAL A 64 -0.83 -8.90 -11.93
CA VAL A 64 -1.08 -7.55 -11.42
C VAL A 64 -0.84 -7.56 -9.92
N TYR A 65 0.27 -6.96 -9.49
CA TYR A 65 0.64 -6.85 -8.09
C TYR A 65 0.04 -5.59 -7.47
N VAL A 66 -0.77 -5.76 -6.42
CA VAL A 66 -1.48 -4.66 -5.75
C VAL A 66 -0.78 -4.33 -4.44
N VAL A 67 -0.39 -3.07 -4.30
CA VAL A 67 0.15 -2.50 -3.06
C VAL A 67 -0.91 -1.60 -2.43
N GLY A 68 -1.18 -1.78 -1.15
CA GLY A 68 -2.10 -0.92 -0.41
C GLY A 68 -1.61 0.53 -0.37
N GLY A 69 -2.45 1.48 -0.81
CA GLY A 69 -2.19 2.92 -0.76
C GLY A 69 -2.36 3.54 0.62
N LEU A 70 -2.07 2.77 1.68
CA LEU A 70 -2.23 3.20 3.07
C LEU A 70 -0.87 3.64 3.62
N VAL A 71 -0.81 4.86 4.16
CA VAL A 71 0.31 5.26 5.01
C VAL A 71 -0.09 4.92 6.44
N ASP A 72 0.23 3.71 6.88
CA ASP A 72 0.08 3.37 8.28
C ASP A 72 1.22 4.03 9.08
N ARG A 73 0.87 4.83 10.08
CA ARG A 73 1.83 5.25 11.11
C ARG A 73 1.94 4.08 12.06
N THR A 74 2.67 3.04 11.68
CA THR A 74 2.91 1.92 12.57
C THR A 74 3.57 2.48 13.83
N ILE A 75 2.83 2.48 14.95
CA ILE A 75 3.40 2.62 16.28
C ILE A 75 4.29 1.40 16.41
N SER A 76 5.56 1.59 16.05
CA SER A 76 6.54 0.53 15.90
C SER A 76 6.44 -0.46 17.06
N ARG A 77 6.50 -1.77 16.77
CA ARG A 77 6.65 -2.86 17.76
C ARG A 77 7.81 -2.62 18.76
N VAL A 78 8.66 -1.62 18.49
CA VAL A 78 9.64 -1.04 19.42
C VAL A 78 8.98 -0.52 20.69
N SER A 79 7.82 0.16 20.59
CA SER A 79 7.08 0.70 21.74
C SER A 79 6.65 -0.41 22.71
N GLU A 80 6.11 -1.52 22.17
CA GLU A 80 5.68 -2.67 22.97
C GLU A 80 6.87 -3.41 23.61
N ARG A 81 7.99 -3.54 22.87
CA ARG A 81 9.22 -4.16 23.39
C ARG A 81 9.86 -3.31 24.49
N ASN A 82 9.88 -1.99 24.34
CA ASN A 82 10.39 -1.05 25.36
C ASN A 82 9.49 -0.99 26.59
N ALA A 83 8.16 -1.06 26.42
CA ALA A 83 7.23 -1.15 27.54
C ALA A 83 7.43 -2.45 28.34
N LYS A 84 7.60 -3.60 27.67
CA LYS A 84 7.93 -4.87 28.34
C LYS A 84 9.28 -4.82 29.05
N LEU A 85 10.33 -4.29 28.42
CA LEU A 85 11.66 -4.16 29.02
C LEU A 85 11.63 -3.25 30.26
N SER A 86 10.95 -2.10 30.20
CA SER A 86 10.83 -1.20 31.35
C SER A 86 10.08 -1.82 32.53
N SER A 87 9.09 -2.68 32.29
CA SER A 87 8.37 -3.41 33.34
C SER A 87 9.18 -4.56 33.96
N MET A 88 10.16 -5.11 33.23
CA MET A 88 11.06 -6.17 33.69
C MET A 88 12.24 -5.65 34.53
N PHE A 89 12.64 -4.39 34.33
CA PHE A 89 13.79 -3.79 35.03
C PHE A 89 13.41 -2.78 36.13
N SER A 90 12.15 -2.73 36.55
CA SER A 90 11.75 -1.89 37.69
C SER A 90 12.31 -2.50 39.00
N PRO A 91 13.22 -1.83 39.73
CA PRO A 91 13.68 -2.31 41.03
C PRO A 91 12.51 -2.29 42.02
N ARG A 92 12.40 -3.33 42.84
CA ARG A 92 11.52 -3.34 44.02
C ARG A 92 12.02 -2.37 45.08
#